data_AF-A0A2M7FVP8-F1
#
_entry.id   AF-A0A2M7FVP8-F1
#
_cell.length_a   1.000
_cell.length_b   1.000
_cell.length_c   1.000
_cell.angle_alpha   90.00
_cell.angle_beta   90.00
_cell.angle_gamma   90.00
#
_symmetry.space_group_name_H-M   'P 1'
#
loop_
_entity.id
_entity.type
_entity.pdbx_description
1 polymer ?
#
loop_
_entity_poly.entity_id
_entity_poly.type
_entity_poly.pdbx_seq_one_letter_code
_entity_poly.pdbx_strand_id
1 'polypeptide(L)'
;ALSRERPLSNLEQQGLIQAFEFTHELAWNVMKDYLMSLGQENLMASRDSTRAAFKAGLIHEGETWMEMIVSRNLSSHTYNDETANLIASRVTENYSNLLSAFAQKMQVIQNAANS
;
A
#
# COMPACT_ATOMS: atom_id res chain seq x y z
N ALA A 1 -1.38 -18.69 3.49
CA ALA A 1 -2.41 -17.68 3.82
C ALA A 1 -3.76 -18.29 3.48
N LEU A 2 -4.77 -18.15 4.34
CA LEU A 2 -6.07 -18.82 4.21
C LEU A 2 -6.75 -18.59 2.84
N SER A 3 -6.54 -17.42 2.23
CA SER A 3 -7.03 -17.09 0.88
C SER A 3 -6.50 -17.98 -0.24
N ARG A 4 -5.39 -18.70 -0.01
CA ARG A 4 -4.81 -19.67 -0.96
C ARG A 4 -5.36 -21.09 -0.79
N GLU A 5 -6.08 -21.34 0.30
CA GLU A 5 -6.59 -22.67 0.66
C GLU A 5 -8.11 -22.77 0.43
N ARG A 6 -8.85 -21.68 0.63
CA ARG A 6 -10.27 -21.56 0.31
C ARG A 6 -10.67 -20.10 0.03
N PRO A 7 -11.83 -19.86 -0.60
CA PRO A 7 -12.43 -18.52 -0.64
C PRO A 7 -12.60 -17.94 0.77
N LEU A 8 -12.34 -16.64 0.89
CA LEU A 8 -12.61 -15.88 2.12
C LEU A 8 -14.12 -15.77 2.33
N SER A 9 -14.55 -15.84 3.58
CA SER A 9 -15.91 -15.42 3.96
C SER A 9 -16.06 -13.90 3.81
N ASN A 10 -17.30 -13.42 3.72
CA ASN A 10 -17.58 -11.98 3.60
C ASN A 10 -16.94 -11.15 4.74
N LEU A 11 -16.94 -11.68 5.96
CA LEU A 11 -16.32 -11.03 7.12
C LEU A 11 -14.78 -10.99 7.01
N GLU A 12 -14.16 -12.10 6.59
CA GLU A 12 -12.71 -12.16 6.37
C GLU A 12 -12.28 -11.21 5.23
N GLN A 13 -13.07 -11.14 4.16
CA GLN A 13 -12.84 -10.23 3.05
C GLN A 13 -12.96 -8.76 3.48
N GLN A 14 -14.00 -8.40 4.24
CA GLN A 14 -14.16 -7.06 4.76
C GLN A 14 -13.00 -6.66 5.67
N GLY A 15 -12.58 -7.56 6.57
CA GLY A 15 -11.42 -7.34 7.43
C GLY A 15 -10.12 -7.15 6.63
N LEU A 16 -9.91 -7.94 5.56
CA LEU A 16 -8.77 -7.79 4.66
C LEU A 16 -8.75 -6.43 3.96
N ILE A 17 -9.89 -6.01 3.41
CA ILE A 17 -10.00 -4.71 2.71
C ILE A 17 -9.76 -3.56 3.68
N GLN A 18 -10.33 -3.61 4.88
CA GLN A 18 -10.12 -2.57 5.90
C GLN A 18 -8.65 -2.51 6.36
N ALA A 19 -8.00 -3.66 6.54
CA ALA A 19 -6.57 -3.70 6.83
C ALA A 19 -5.74 -3.12 5.69
N PHE A 20 -6.11 -3.40 4.44
CA PHE A 20 -5.48 -2.79 3.26
C PHE A 20 -5.61 -1.27 3.25
N GLU A 21 -6.80 -0.72 3.46
CA GLU A 21 -7.04 0.73 3.47
C GLU A 21 -6.15 1.45 4.48
N PHE A 22 -6.13 0.95 5.72
CA PHE A 22 -5.30 1.49 6.79
C PHE A 22 -3.81 1.37 6.47
N THR A 23 -3.36 0.21 5.97
CA THR A 23 -1.94 -0.02 5.67
C THR A 23 -1.46 0.86 4.52
N HIS A 24 -2.26 1.02 3.47
CA HIS A 24 -1.96 1.94 2.38
C HIS A 24 -1.86 3.39 2.90
N GLU A 25 -2.81 3.84 3.74
CA GLU A 25 -2.80 5.17 4.33
C GLU A 25 -1.52 5.46 5.13
N LEU A 26 -1.09 4.51 5.97
CA LEU A 26 0.17 4.62 6.68
C LEU A 26 1.36 4.66 5.72
N ALA A 27 1.40 3.77 4.73
CA ALA A 27 2.53 3.65 3.83
C ALA A 27 2.82 4.96 3.08
N TRP A 28 1.79 5.58 2.47
CA TRP A 28 2.01 6.80 1.71
C TRP A 28 2.35 8.00 2.60
N ASN A 29 1.82 8.05 3.83
CA ASN A 29 2.21 9.08 4.81
C ASN A 29 3.68 8.93 5.23
N VAL A 30 4.15 7.70 5.47
CA VAL A 30 5.58 7.45 5.76
C VAL A 30 6.46 7.85 4.57
N MET A 31 6.05 7.53 3.34
CA MET A 31 6.78 7.96 2.13
C MET A 31 6.90 9.47 2.07
N LYS A 32 5.78 10.18 2.25
CA LYS A 32 5.72 11.65 2.25
C LYS A 32 6.69 12.22 3.28
N ASP A 33 6.55 11.82 4.54
CA ASP A 33 7.33 12.39 5.64
C ASP A 33 8.83 12.11 5.48
N TYR A 34 9.18 10.89 5.06
CA TYR A 34 10.57 10.52 4.79
C TYR A 34 11.17 11.33 3.63
N LEU A 35 10.47 11.43 2.50
CA LEU A 35 10.96 12.19 1.34
C LEU A 35 11.06 13.68 1.65
N MET A 36 10.13 14.22 2.41
CA MET A 36 10.21 15.60 2.91
C MET A 36 11.42 15.83 3.82
N SER A 37 11.76 14.86 4.68
CA SER A 37 13.00 14.95 5.48
C SER A 37 14.29 14.94 4.65
N LEU A 38 14.24 14.41 3.43
CA LEU A 38 15.33 14.44 2.45
C LEU A 38 15.32 15.69 1.55
N GLY A 39 14.42 16.63 1.81
CA GLY A 39 14.32 17.89 1.06
C GLY A 39 13.44 17.83 -0.19
N GLN A 40 12.61 16.80 -0.37
CA GLN A 40 11.53 16.86 -1.36
C GLN A 40 10.42 17.79 -0.86
N GLU A 41 9.91 18.65 -1.74
CA GLU A 41 8.85 19.60 -1.40
C GLU A 41 7.54 19.25 -2.11
N ASN A 42 6.44 19.81 -1.60
CA ASN A 42 5.11 19.78 -2.23
C ASN A 42 4.51 18.36 -2.43
N LEU A 43 4.80 17.43 -1.52
CA LEU A 43 4.12 16.14 -1.45
C LEU A 43 2.85 16.27 -0.60
N MET A 44 1.67 16.14 -1.20
CA MET A 44 0.39 16.41 -0.56
C MET A 44 -0.53 15.18 -0.52
N ALA A 45 -0.32 14.18 -1.38
CA ALA A 45 -1.24 13.05 -1.53
C ALA A 45 -0.53 11.74 -1.88
N SER A 46 -1.24 10.62 -1.74
CA SER A 46 -0.70 9.29 -2.05
C SER A 46 -0.08 9.19 -3.46
N ARG A 47 -0.68 9.88 -4.45
CA ARG A 47 -0.22 9.89 -5.84
C ARG A 47 1.13 10.59 -6.03
N ASP A 48 1.30 11.80 -5.51
CA ASP A 48 2.57 12.52 -5.66
C ASP A 48 3.68 11.86 -4.84
N SER A 49 3.34 11.37 -3.65
CA SER A 49 4.25 10.69 -2.73
C SER A 49 4.75 9.37 -3.33
N THR A 50 3.86 8.58 -3.95
CA THR A 50 4.22 7.34 -4.65
C THR A 50 5.16 7.61 -5.83
N ARG A 51 4.86 8.62 -6.67
CA ARG A 51 5.71 8.97 -7.82
C ARG A 51 7.10 9.42 -7.37
N ALA A 52 7.17 10.24 -6.34
CA ALA A 52 8.43 10.70 -5.77
C ALA A 52 9.22 9.54 -5.14
N ALA A 53 8.56 8.65 -4.39
CA ALA A 53 9.17 7.46 -3.79
C ALA A 53 9.75 6.52 -4.86
N PHE A 54 9.02 6.30 -5.95
CA PHE A 54 9.51 5.48 -7.06
C PHE A 54 10.71 6.14 -7.75
N LYS A 55 10.64 7.45 -8.04
CA LYS A 55 11.76 8.20 -8.63
C LYS A 55 13.01 8.20 -7.75
N ALA A 56 12.83 8.24 -6.43
CA ALA A 56 13.91 8.20 -5.45
C ALA A 56 14.46 6.77 -5.21
N GLY A 57 13.89 5.73 -5.83
CA GLY A 57 14.28 4.34 -5.60
C GLY A 57 13.91 3.81 -4.20
N LEU A 58 12.99 4.49 -3.51
CA LEU A 58 12.49 4.06 -2.20
C LEU A 58 11.55 2.84 -2.32
N ILE A 59 10.79 2.80 -3.41
CA ILE A 59 9.91 1.69 -3.78
C ILE A 59 10.20 1.23 -5.21
N HIS A 60 9.80 -0.01 -5.52
CA HIS A 60 9.80 -0.57 -6.87
C HIS A 60 8.36 -0.79 -7.36
N GLU A 61 8.19 -1.14 -8.64
CA GLU A 61 6.88 -1.41 -9.26
C GLU A 61 5.90 -0.24 -9.12
N GLY A 62 6.32 0.96 -9.53
CA GLY A 62 5.53 2.19 -9.42
C GLY A 62 4.12 2.10 -10.03
N GLU A 63 3.94 1.38 -11.14
CA GLU A 63 2.62 1.17 -11.75
C GLU A 63 1.68 0.38 -10.83
N THR A 64 2.15 -0.70 -10.20
CA THR A 64 1.36 -1.49 -9.24
C THR A 64 0.98 -0.66 -8.00
N TRP A 65 1.86 0.25 -7.56
CA TRP A 65 1.51 1.22 -6.50
C TRP A 65 0.45 2.23 -6.96
N MET A 66 0.51 2.68 -8.22
CA MET A 66 -0.52 3.55 -8.79
C MET A 66 -1.87 2.83 -8.90
N GLU A 67 -1.88 1.55 -9.25
CA GLU A 67 -3.08 0.69 -9.20
C GLU A 67 -3.61 0.52 -7.78
N MET A 68 -2.72 0.39 -6.79
CA MET A 68 -3.08 0.31 -5.38
C MET A 68 -3.88 1.53 -4.92
N ILE A 69 -3.50 2.73 -5.34
CA ILE A 69 -4.24 3.98 -5.07
C ILE A 69 -5.64 3.92 -5.69
N VAL A 70 -5.77 3.41 -6.93
CA VAL A 70 -7.08 3.24 -7.57
C VAL A 70 -7.94 2.26 -6.78
N SER A 71 -7.39 1.12 -6.36
CA SER A 71 -8.10 0.15 -5.52
C SER A 71 -8.54 0.74 -4.18
N ARG A 72 -7.72 1.57 -3.52
CA ARG A 72 -8.09 2.26 -2.27
C ARG A 72 -9.19 3.32 -2.47
N ASN A 73 -9.27 3.94 -3.64
CA ASN A 73 -10.37 4.87 -3.93
C ASN A 73 -11.68 4.13 -4.18
N LEU A 74 -11.61 2.90 -4.70
CA LEU A 74 -12.78 2.05 -4.94
C LEU A 74 -13.23 1.28 -3.70
N SER A 75 -12.35 1.05 -2.72
CA SER A 75 -12.65 0.25 -1.53
C SER A 75 -13.70 0.90 -0.62
N SER A 76 -13.85 2.23 -0.63
CA SER A 76 -14.96 2.91 0.07
C SER A 76 -16.33 2.68 -0.57
N HIS A 77 -16.39 2.03 -1.74
CA HIS A 77 -17.61 1.69 -2.47
C HIS A 77 -17.86 0.18 -2.54
N THR A 78 -17.36 -0.60 -1.58
CA THR A 78 -17.45 -2.09 -1.53
C THR A 78 -18.85 -2.67 -1.31
N TYR A 79 -19.92 -1.89 -1.54
CA TYR A 79 -21.28 -2.43 -1.63
C TYR A 79 -21.47 -3.34 -2.87
N ASN A 80 -20.50 -3.37 -3.78
CA ASN A 80 -20.44 -4.30 -4.92
C ASN A 80 -19.47 -5.47 -4.62
N ASP A 81 -20.02 -6.69 -4.53
CA ASP A 81 -19.27 -7.93 -4.30
C ASP A 81 -18.15 -8.16 -5.34
N GLU A 82 -18.36 -7.76 -6.61
CA GLU A 82 -17.35 -7.88 -7.66
C GLU A 82 -16.13 -7.00 -7.36
N THR A 83 -16.37 -5.76 -6.94
CA THR A 83 -15.30 -4.83 -6.53
C THR A 83 -14.56 -5.34 -5.29
N ALA A 84 -15.29 -5.86 -4.30
CA ALA A 84 -14.68 -6.43 -3.10
C ALA A 84 -13.80 -7.65 -3.41
N ASN A 85 -14.27 -8.54 -4.29
CA ASN A 85 -13.51 -9.71 -4.75
C ASN A 85 -12.25 -9.31 -5.52
N LEU A 86 -12.36 -8.34 -6.43
CA LEU A 86 -11.22 -7.84 -7.20
C LEU A 86 -10.15 -7.23 -6.27
N ILE A 87 -10.56 -6.37 -5.33
CA ILE A 87 -9.61 -5.74 -4.39
C ILE A 87 -8.97 -6.80 -3.50
N ALA A 88 -9.74 -7.75 -2.95
CA ALA A 88 -9.22 -8.81 -2.11
C ALA A 88 -8.14 -9.66 -2.83
N SER A 89 -8.40 -10.05 -4.08
CA SER A 89 -7.42 -10.78 -4.91
C SER A 89 -6.15 -9.96 -5.08
N ARG A 90 -6.24 -8.71 -5.54
CA ARG A 90 -5.07 -7.82 -5.72
C ARG A 90 -4.27 -7.61 -4.44
N VAL A 91 -4.94 -7.49 -3.29
CA VAL A 91 -4.27 -7.36 -1.99
C VAL A 91 -3.44 -8.61 -1.69
N THR A 92 -4.03 -9.79 -1.87
CA THR A 92 -3.37 -11.07 -1.54
C THR A 92 -2.29 -11.49 -2.55
N GLU A 93 -2.40 -11.05 -3.80
CA GLU A 93 -1.50 -11.45 -4.88
C GLU A 93 -0.36 -10.46 -5.09
N ASN A 94 -0.63 -9.15 -4.97
CA ASN A 94 0.32 -8.10 -5.34
C ASN A 94 0.61 -7.13 -4.19
N TYR A 95 -0.41 -6.46 -3.64
CA TYR A 95 -0.18 -5.28 -2.78
C TYR A 95 0.49 -5.62 -1.45
N SER A 96 0.15 -6.76 -0.85
CA SER A 96 0.75 -7.20 0.42
C SER A 96 2.27 -7.39 0.33
N ASN A 97 2.77 -7.88 -0.82
CA ASN A 97 4.21 -8.05 -1.05
C ASN A 97 4.91 -6.69 -1.14
N LEU A 98 4.34 -5.74 -1.89
CA LEU A 98 4.91 -4.40 -2.05
C LEU A 98 4.91 -3.59 -0.75
N LEU A 99 3.81 -3.66 0.01
CA LEU A 99 3.71 -3.01 1.33
C LEU A 99 4.72 -3.61 2.32
N SER A 100 4.90 -4.93 2.31
CA SER A 100 5.89 -5.61 3.16
C SER A 100 7.32 -5.23 2.78
N ALA A 101 7.63 -5.18 1.48
CA ALA A 101 8.95 -4.80 0.99
C ALA A 101 9.28 -3.34 1.34
N PHE A 102 8.31 -2.43 1.23
CA PHE A 102 8.47 -1.05 1.67
C PHE A 102 8.71 -0.95 3.18
N ALA A 103 7.91 -1.66 3.99
CA ALA A 103 8.09 -1.67 5.45
C ALA A 103 9.49 -2.16 5.85
N GLN A 104 9.98 -3.24 5.22
CA GLN A 104 11.33 -3.76 5.43
C GLN A 104 12.40 -2.73 5.03
N LYS A 105 12.23 -2.07 3.88
CA LYS A 105 13.14 -1.02 3.43
C LYS A 105 13.25 0.12 4.45
N MET A 106 12.11 0.57 4.99
CA MET A 106 12.08 1.62 6.02
C MET A 106 12.73 1.17 7.32
N GLN A 107 12.53 -0.08 7.74
CA GLN A 107 13.20 -0.62 8.94
C GLN A 107 14.73 -0.64 8.79
N VAL A 108 15.23 -1.03 7.62
CA VAL A 108 16.67 -1.01 7.33
C VAL A 108 17.23 0.42 7.41
N ILE A 109 16.53 1.40 6.82
CA ILE A 109 16.92 2.82 6.87
C ILE A 109 16.94 3.32 8.32
N GLN A 110 15.91 3.02 9.10
CA GLN A 110 15.82 3.43 10.51
C GLN A 110 16.96 2.83 11.34
N ASN A 111 17.25 1.54 11.16
CA ASN A 111 18.32 0.86 11.90
C ASN A 111 19.69 1.45 11.58
N ALA A 112 19.94 1.78 10.30
CA ALA A 112 21.19 2.41 9.88
C ALA A 112 21.36 3.84 10.42
N ALA A 113 20.26 4.58 10.64
CA ALA A 113 20.32 5.92 11.23
C ALA A 113 20.55 5.91 12.75
N ASN A 114 20.23 4.80 13.43
CA ASN A 114 20.35 4.63 14.88
C ASN A 114 21.64 3.90 15.31
N SER A 115 22.47 3.47 14.35
CA SER A 115 23.76 2.79 14.58
C SER A 115 24.90 3.79 14.46
#